data_AF-A0A3B9T8C1-F1
#
_entry.id   AF-A0A3B9T8C1-F1
#
_cell.length_a   1.000
_cell.length_b   1.000
_cell.length_c   1.000
_cell.angle_alpha   90.00
_cell.angle_beta   90.00
_cell.angle_gamma   90.00
#
_symmetry.space_group_name_H-M   'P 1'
#
loop_
_entity.id
_entity.type
_entity.pdbx_description
1 polymer ?
#
loop_
_entity_poly.entity_id
_entity_poly.type
_entity_poly.pdbx_seq_one_letter_code
_entity_poly.pdbx_strand_id
1 'polypeptide(L)'
;MVSHSLDEIDEKKAKKIEKLIHLAEQESISVFLITASVGNTLTEFEQRYQLNMPYFLADDTELKTIIRSNPGLILLENGIVLKKWAYADFPQSVEQILD
;
A
#
# COMPACT_ATOMS: atom_id res chain seq x y z
N MET A 1 3.04 -0.92 0.28
CA MET A 1 1.71 -0.96 -0.37
C MET A 1 1.87 -1.32 -1.82
N VAL A 2 1.00 -2.19 -2.34
CA VAL A 2 0.92 -2.54 -3.76
C VAL A 2 -0.45 -2.13 -4.26
N SER A 3 -0.52 -1.37 -5.36
CA SER A 3 -1.77 -0.99 -6.00
C SER A 3 -1.57 -0.84 -7.50
N HIS A 4 -2.22 -1.69 -8.30
CA HIS A 4 -2.08 -1.65 -9.74
C HIS A 4 -2.88 -0.51 -10.39
N SER A 5 -3.90 0.03 -9.70
CA SER A 5 -4.70 1.17 -10.15
C SER A 5 -5.13 2.04 -8.97
N LEU A 6 -4.59 3.25 -8.88
CA LEU A 6 -4.92 4.20 -7.81
C LEU A 6 -6.34 4.80 -7.97
N ASP A 7 -6.89 4.83 -9.17
CA ASP A 7 -8.26 5.33 -9.44
C ASP A 7 -9.34 4.48 -8.77
N GLU A 8 -9.04 3.22 -8.43
CA GLU A 8 -9.95 2.30 -7.73
C GLU A 8 -9.87 2.42 -6.20
N ILE A 9 -9.05 3.33 -5.69
CA ILE A 9 -8.91 3.61 -4.27
C ILE A 9 -9.90 4.73 -3.89
N ASP A 10 -10.98 4.35 -3.22
CA ASP A 10 -11.95 5.29 -2.66
C ASP A 10 -11.49 5.87 -1.31
N GLU A 11 -12.25 6.83 -0.80
CA GLU A 11 -11.96 7.50 0.47
C GLU A 11 -11.91 6.54 1.67
N LYS A 12 -12.73 5.48 1.67
CA LYS A 12 -12.73 4.50 2.76
C LYS A 12 -11.47 3.66 2.75
N LYS A 13 -11.01 3.26 1.56
CA LYS A 13 -9.73 2.56 1.37
C LYS A 13 -8.57 3.47 1.76
N ALA A 14 -8.57 4.72 1.30
CA ALA A 14 -7.53 5.71 1.60
C ALA A 14 -7.37 5.95 3.11
N LYS A 15 -8.47 6.16 3.86
CA LYS A 15 -8.42 6.32 5.33
C LYS A 15 -7.82 5.11 6.04
N LYS A 16 -8.10 3.89 5.54
CA LYS A 16 -7.53 2.66 6.10
C LYS A 16 -6.03 2.58 5.82
N ILE A 17 -5.58 3.01 4.63
CA ILE A 17 -4.17 3.09 4.26
C ILE A 17 -3.44 4.14 5.11
N GLU A 18 -4.01 5.33 5.28
CA GLU A 18 -3.46 6.41 6.12
C GLU A 18 -3.18 5.90 7.54
N LYS A 19 -4.19 5.28 8.17
CA LYS A 19 -4.05 4.68 9.50
C LYS A 19 -2.92 3.64 9.56
N LEU A 20 -2.79 2.81 8.53
CA LEU A 20 -1.74 1.79 8.45
C LEU A 20 -0.34 2.39 8.31
N ILE A 21 -0.19 3.45 7.52
CA ILE A 21 1.08 4.16 7.37
C ILE A 21 1.50 4.70 8.74
N HIS A 22 0.58 5.35 9.47
CA HIS A 22 0.89 5.83 10.82
C HIS A 22 1.28 4.71 11.79
N LEU A 23 0.58 3.57 11.78
CA LEU A 23 0.95 2.41 12.61
C LEU A 23 2.34 1.88 12.25
N ALA A 24 2.69 1.83 10.96
CA ALA A 24 4.01 1.39 10.52
C ALA A 24 5.11 2.39 10.92
N GLU A 25 4.85 3.70 10.78
CA GLU A 25 5.78 4.76 11.18
C GLU A 25 6.09 4.74 12.68
N GLN A 26 5.09 4.45 13.52
CA GLN A 26 5.29 4.30 14.97
C GLN A 26 6.30 3.21 15.33
N GLU A 27 6.37 2.16 14.50
CA GLU A 27 7.30 1.03 14.67
C GLU A 27 8.56 1.16 13.82
N SER A 28 8.82 2.34 13.26
CA SER A 28 9.96 2.59 12.35
C SER A 28 9.98 1.68 11.11
N ILE A 29 8.82 1.19 10.68
CA ILE A 29 8.65 0.40 9.46
C ILE A 29 8.48 1.37 8.29
N SER A 30 9.42 1.34 7.35
CA SER A 30 9.34 2.16 6.14
C SER A 30 8.24 1.65 5.21
N VAL A 31 7.40 2.56 4.71
CA VAL A 31 6.31 2.23 3.78
C VAL A 31 6.58 2.81 2.41
N PHE A 32 6.53 1.97 1.38
CA PHE A 32 6.69 2.34 -0.02
C PHE A 32 5.43 1.98 -0.81
N LEU A 33 5.13 2.72 -1.87
CA LEU A 33 4.10 2.39 -2.85
C LEU A 33 4.74 1.71 -4.06
N ILE A 34 4.15 0.62 -4.54
CA ILE A 34 4.46 0.07 -5.87
C ILE A 34 3.19 0.11 -6.71
N THR A 35 3.22 0.80 -7.85
CA THR A 35 2.04 1.03 -8.68
C THR A 35 2.33 1.06 -10.17
N ALA A 36 1.31 0.78 -10.98
CA ALA A 36 1.33 1.02 -12.42
C ALA A 36 0.75 2.39 -12.78
N SER A 37 0.13 3.10 -11.83
CA SER A 37 -0.42 4.44 -12.03
C SER A 37 0.69 5.49 -12.08
N VAL A 38 0.58 6.42 -13.04
CA VAL A 38 1.59 7.46 -13.30
C VAL A 38 0.93 8.80 -13.61
N GLY A 39 1.72 9.87 -13.63
CA GLY A 39 1.28 11.20 -14.05
C GLY A 39 0.15 11.74 -13.17
N ASN A 40 -0.90 12.28 -13.80
CA ASN A 40 -2.01 12.95 -13.11
C ASN A 40 -2.71 12.04 -12.09
N THR A 41 -2.91 10.75 -12.39
CA THR A 41 -3.56 9.81 -11.45
C THR A 41 -2.79 9.74 -10.13
N LEU A 42 -1.46 9.67 -10.19
CA LEU A 42 -0.62 9.63 -8.98
C LEU A 42 -0.70 10.96 -8.22
N THR A 43 -0.54 12.09 -8.91
CA THR A 43 -0.60 13.42 -8.30
C THR A 43 -1.96 13.71 -7.67
N GLU A 44 -3.05 13.33 -8.34
CA GLU A 44 -4.41 13.50 -7.81
C GLU A 44 -4.65 12.61 -6.59
N PHE A 45 -4.15 11.37 -6.60
CA PHE A 45 -4.23 10.47 -5.45
C PHE A 45 -3.51 11.06 -4.22
N GLU A 46 -2.26 11.51 -4.41
CA GLU A 46 -1.44 12.15 -3.38
C GLU A 46 -2.15 13.39 -2.81
N GLN A 47 -2.63 14.28 -3.67
CA GLN A 47 -3.31 15.52 -3.25
C GLN A 47 -4.65 15.27 -2.58
N ARG A 48 -5.46 14.35 -3.12
CA ARG A 48 -6.81 14.07 -2.63
C ARG A 48 -6.78 13.43 -1.25
N TYR A 49 -5.85 12.51 -1.02
CA TYR A 49 -5.79 11.73 0.21
C TYR A 49 -4.65 12.13 1.16
N GLN A 50 -3.81 13.08 0.76
CA GLN A 50 -2.62 13.51 1.52
C GLN A 50 -1.66 12.35 1.82
N LEU A 51 -1.64 11.35 0.94
CA LEU A 51 -0.82 10.15 1.06
C LEU A 51 0.45 10.29 0.24
N ASN A 52 1.44 10.99 0.80
CA ASN A 52 2.75 11.15 0.18
C ASN A 52 3.71 10.10 0.71
N MET A 53 4.08 9.14 -0.13
CA MET A 53 5.04 8.09 0.21
C MET A 53 5.94 7.81 -0.99
N PRO A 54 7.22 7.44 -0.78
CA PRO A 54 8.09 7.08 -1.88
C PRO A 54 7.47 5.93 -2.69
N TYR A 55 7.50 6.05 -4.01
CA TYR A 55 6.89 5.09 -4.90
C TYR A 55 7.88 4.51 -5.91
N PHE A 56 7.56 3.30 -6.36
CA PHE A 56 8.21 2.61 -7.46
C PHE A 56 7.16 2.22 -8.49
N LEU A 57 7.59 2.15 -9.76
CA LEU A 57 6.73 1.75 -10.86
C LEU A 57 6.97 0.29 -11.21
N ALA A 58 5.88 -0.42 -11.51
CA ALA A 58 5.90 -1.79 -12.02
C ALA A 58 4.71 -2.01 -12.96
N ASP A 59 4.77 -3.06 -13.79
CA ASP A 59 3.70 -3.36 -14.74
C ASP A 59 2.42 -3.86 -14.04
N ASP A 60 1.25 -3.50 -14.58
CA ASP A 60 -0.07 -3.89 -14.03
C ASP A 60 -0.22 -5.42 -13.90
N THR A 61 0.28 -6.19 -14.89
CA THR A 61 0.22 -7.65 -14.89
C THR A 61 1.12 -8.25 -13.81
N GLU A 62 2.33 -7.69 -13.65
CA GLU A 62 3.26 -8.10 -12.60
C GLU A 62 2.66 -7.83 -11.21
N LEU A 63 2.09 -6.65 -11.01
CA LEU A 63 1.46 -6.27 -9.74
C LEU A 63 0.28 -7.19 -9.39
N LYS A 64 -0.61 -7.48 -10.35
CA LYS A 64 -1.72 -8.43 -10.15
C LYS A 64 -1.25 -9.85 -9.86
N THR A 65 -0.06 -10.23 -10.35
CA THR A 65 0.57 -11.51 -10.04
C THR A 65 1.11 -11.55 -8.61
N ILE A 66 1.71 -10.44 -8.16
CA ILE A 66 2.23 -10.28 -6.80
C ILE A 66 1.07 -10.21 -5.79
N ILE A 67 0.09 -9.34 -6.00
CA ILE A 67 -1.04 -9.07 -5.10
C ILE A 67 -2.27 -8.85 -5.99
N ARG A 68 -3.24 -9.78 -5.96
CA ARG A 68 -4.49 -9.66 -6.74
C ARG A 68 -5.47 -8.63 -6.17
N SER A 69 -5.31 -8.26 -4.91
CA SER A 69 -6.16 -7.26 -4.24
C SER A 69 -5.72 -5.85 -4.63
N ASN A 70 -6.68 -4.92 -4.77
CA ASN A 70 -6.37 -3.51 -4.99
C ASN A 70 -7.08 -2.60 -3.97
N PRO A 71 -6.35 -2.04 -2.99
CA PRO A 71 -4.90 -2.18 -2.75
C PRO A 71 -4.56 -3.51 -2.05
N GLY A 72 -3.28 -3.80 -1.89
CA GLY A 72 -2.77 -4.81 -0.97
C GLY A 72 -1.48 -4.42 -0.27
N LEU A 73 -1.05 -5.24 0.69
CA LEU A 73 0.14 -5.01 1.49
C LEU A 73 1.07 -6.22 1.43
N ILE A 74 2.37 -5.92 1.56
CA ILE A 74 3.43 -6.91 1.72
C ILE A 74 4.32 -6.39 2.85
N LEU A 75 4.58 -7.25 3.84
CA LEU A 75 5.62 -7.00 4.84
C LEU A 75 6.89 -7.72 4.40
N LEU A 76 7.98 -6.96 4.35
CA LEU A 76 9.29 -7.44 3.95
C LEU A 76 10.28 -7.26 5.10
N GLU A 77 11.11 -8.26 5.33
CA GLU A 77 12.28 -8.17 6.21
C GLU A 77 13.47 -8.81 5.51
N ASN A 78 14.56 -8.07 5.33
CA ASN A 78 15.79 -8.56 4.68
C ASN A 78 15.56 -9.24 3.32
N GLY A 79 14.63 -8.70 2.51
CA GLY A 79 14.28 -9.25 1.20
C GLY A 79 13.35 -10.47 1.23
N ILE A 80 12.91 -10.89 2.41
CA ILE A 80 11.98 -12.01 2.61
C ILE A 80 10.57 -11.47 2.79
N VAL A 81 9.60 -12.03 2.06
CA VAL A 81 8.17 -11.77 2.28
C VAL A 81 7.71 -12.51 3.52
N LEU A 82 7.43 -11.75 4.59
CA LEU A 82 6.90 -12.31 5.83
C LEU A 82 5.38 -12.52 5.71
N LYS A 83 4.66 -11.51 5.21
CA LYS A 83 3.19 -11.52 5.15
C LYS A 83 2.68 -10.75 3.94
N LYS A 84 1.47 -11.11 3.52
CA LYS A 84 0.71 -10.46 2.44
C LYS A 84 -0.73 -10.32 2.88
N TRP A 85 -1.32 -9.15 2.66
CA TRP A 85 -2.72 -8.90 2.98
C TRP A 85 -3.48 -8.36 1.77
N ALA A 86 -4.65 -8.93 1.53
CA ALA A 86 -5.69 -8.29 0.74
C ALA A 86 -6.34 -7.16 1.55
N TYR A 87 -7.00 -6.22 0.89
CA TYR A 87 -7.63 -5.06 1.55
C TYR A 87 -8.57 -5.44 2.71
N ALA A 88 -9.32 -6.53 2.53
CA ALA A 88 -10.23 -7.05 3.54
C ALA A 88 -9.50 -7.40 4.85
N ASP A 89 -8.29 -7.94 4.73
CA ASP A 89 -7.49 -8.49 5.84
C ASP A 89 -6.44 -7.51 6.37
N PHE A 90 -6.50 -6.24 5.95
CA PHE A 90 -5.53 -5.24 6.40
C PHE A 90 -5.46 -5.16 7.93
N PRO A 91 -4.25 -5.22 8.51
CA PRO A 91 -4.08 -5.18 9.95
C PRO A 91 -4.63 -3.88 10.54
N GLN A 92 -5.08 -3.95 11.79
CA GLN A 92 -5.70 -2.83 12.50
C GLN A 92 -4.86 -2.31 13.66
N SER A 93 -3.77 -3.02 13.99
CA SER A 93 -2.84 -2.70 15.06
C SER A 93 -1.42 -3.15 14.71
N VAL A 94 -0.44 -2.68 15.50
CA VAL A 94 0.98 -3.04 15.37
C VAL A 94 1.20 -4.53 15.61
N GLU A 95 0.52 -5.11 16.59
CA GLU A 95 0.64 -6.53 16.92
C GLU A 95 0.27 -7.39 15.71
N GLN A 96 -0.80 -7.05 14.99
CA GLN A 96 -1.17 -7.77 13.76
C GLN A 96 -0.15 -7.62 12.63
N ILE A 97 0.61 -6.52 12.60
CA ILE A 97 1.71 -6.33 11.65
C ILE A 97 2.88 -7.24 12.03
N LEU A 98 3.23 -7.31 13.33
CA LEU A 98 4.44 -7.97 13.82
C LEU A 98 4.30 -9.47 14.16
N ASP A 99 3.09 -9.96 14.47
CA ASP A 99 2.81 -11.35 14.93
C ASP A 99 2.83 -12.42 13.82
#